data_AF-A0A2N9WTQ3-F1
#
_entry.id   AF-A0A2N9WTQ3-F1
#
_cell.length_a   1.000
_cell.length_b   1.000
_cell.length_c   1.000
_cell.angle_alpha   90.00
_cell.angle_beta   90.00
_cell.angle_gamma   90.00
#
_symmetry.space_group_name_H-M   'P 1'
#
loop_
_entity.id
_entity.type
_entity.pdbx_description
1 polymer ?
#
loop_
_entity_poly.entity_id
_entity_poly.type
_entity_poly.pdbx_seq_one_letter_code
_entity_poly.pdbx_strand_id
1 'polypeptide(L)'
;MRIVTGKKVLWLGMALVLSACSTVSKKTPDELVRQGIQRNLLHDNQFNFNGQIRLLADQDEVKKFSDKVADQALDHKTEAMDSASSSESVRKKQAAKISAEANKKSYCAHDNSAEDCDKKNESLNGALSFIAQKITIPFSGAIDIPRGKFEFVPAVRYEASNILFSIKVPVQIDIKEKMLIADVRAIKPFASVINAIFPRMDQSPKILNKPYIAKKFPERANNLPLKELILAAPKAIDDGYASYDKKAFARLSIDEAGKKIGARYRIRLNSTAEQDRVMAAAVVDSLSEQLKQSEIRETNLKAKANQLQKKDYAAIQKLLAEKREQILSDKQGKIKYDSVITDFYLDDRGRLLAMHEMYRFIFDNSRISRVHRNKTINTSLWIQFDYTSHPKFTLNQTPENTVYRNNK
;
A
#
# COMPACT_ATOMS: atom_id res chain seq x y z
N MET A 1 -7.95 -66.90 -3.35
CA MET A 1 -6.77 -66.98 -4.23
C MET A 1 -6.74 -65.72 -5.10
N ARG A 2 -5.67 -64.94 -4.94
CA ARG A 2 -5.08 -63.85 -5.77
C ARG A 2 -5.95 -62.80 -6.50
N ILE A 3 -5.70 -61.56 -6.08
CA ILE A 3 -5.73 -60.29 -6.84
C ILE A 3 -4.76 -60.37 -8.04
N VAL A 4 -5.16 -59.88 -9.23
CA VAL A 4 -4.29 -59.05 -10.11
C VAL A 4 -5.15 -58.01 -10.87
N THR A 5 -4.66 -56.78 -10.81
CA THR A 5 -5.09 -55.51 -11.38
C THR A 5 -4.85 -55.38 -12.90
N GLY A 6 -5.65 -54.55 -13.58
CA GLY A 6 -5.42 -54.17 -14.99
C GLY A 6 -5.92 -52.75 -15.31
N LYS A 7 -5.00 -51.79 -15.22
CA LYS A 7 -5.13 -50.33 -15.43
C LYS A 7 -5.86 -49.93 -16.73
N LYS A 8 -6.96 -49.17 -16.65
CA LYS A 8 -7.41 -48.18 -17.67
C LYS A 8 -8.31 -47.09 -17.07
N VAL A 9 -7.80 -46.31 -16.11
CA VAL A 9 -8.39 -45.01 -15.75
C VAL A 9 -7.25 -44.08 -15.36
N LEU A 10 -6.73 -43.33 -16.32
CA LEU A 10 -6.06 -42.04 -16.14
C LEU A 10 -5.69 -41.54 -17.54
N TRP A 11 -5.71 -40.22 -17.76
CA TRP A 11 -5.47 -39.49 -19.02
C TRP A 11 -6.68 -38.92 -19.76
N LEU A 12 -7.76 -38.58 -19.05
CA LEU A 12 -8.67 -37.51 -19.48
C LEU A 12 -8.80 -36.47 -18.35
N GLY A 13 -7.73 -35.69 -18.15
CA GLY A 13 -7.69 -34.65 -17.11
C GLY A 13 -6.50 -33.71 -17.20
N MET A 14 -5.78 -33.71 -18.34
CA MET A 14 -4.52 -32.97 -18.50
C MET A 14 -4.40 -32.32 -19.88
N ALA A 15 -5.53 -31.98 -20.51
CA ALA A 15 -5.60 -31.34 -21.83
C ALA A 15 -6.34 -29.98 -21.84
N LEU A 16 -6.78 -29.46 -20.69
CA LEU A 16 -7.46 -28.15 -20.60
C LEU A 16 -6.59 -27.03 -19.98
N VAL A 17 -5.32 -27.29 -19.67
CA VAL A 17 -4.40 -26.28 -19.09
C VAL A 17 -3.37 -25.74 -20.10
N LEU A 18 -3.34 -26.28 -21.33
CA LEU A 18 -2.35 -25.89 -22.36
C LEU A 18 -2.89 -24.92 -23.44
N SER A 19 -4.15 -24.51 -23.40
CA SER A 19 -4.76 -23.63 -24.41
C SER A 19 -4.84 -22.14 -24.03
N ALA A 20 -4.37 -21.73 -22.84
CA ALA A 20 -4.41 -20.33 -22.41
C ALA A 20 -3.20 -19.47 -22.89
N CYS A 21 -2.28 -20.04 -23.67
CA CYS A 21 -1.09 -19.31 -24.19
C CYS A 21 -1.30 -18.58 -25.53
N SER A 22 -2.53 -18.50 -26.05
CA SER A 22 -2.88 -17.69 -27.23
C SER A 22 -4.10 -16.84 -26.88
N THR A 23 -4.11 -15.51 -26.83
CA THR A 23 -3.22 -14.45 -27.31
C THR A 23 -3.49 -13.24 -26.42
N VAL A 24 -2.56 -12.88 -25.53
CA VAL A 24 -2.68 -11.69 -24.64
C VAL A 24 -2.99 -10.43 -25.45
N SER A 25 -2.51 -10.34 -26.68
CA SER A 25 -2.74 -9.23 -27.60
C SER A 25 -4.22 -8.98 -27.97
N LYS A 26 -5.09 -9.99 -27.94
CA LYS A 26 -6.51 -9.88 -28.33
C LYS A 26 -7.45 -9.53 -27.18
N LYS A 27 -6.96 -9.54 -25.93
CA LYS A 27 -7.79 -9.24 -24.76
C LYS A 27 -8.16 -7.76 -24.69
N THR A 28 -9.36 -7.48 -24.18
CA THR A 28 -9.78 -6.12 -23.90
C THR A 28 -8.95 -5.52 -22.73
N PRO A 29 -8.90 -4.19 -22.59
CA PRO A 29 -8.14 -3.55 -21.50
C PRO A 29 -8.50 -4.05 -20.10
N ASP A 30 -9.79 -4.22 -19.79
CA ASP A 30 -10.28 -4.75 -18.52
C ASP A 30 -9.83 -6.20 -18.27
N GLU A 31 -9.92 -7.05 -19.29
CA GLU A 31 -9.47 -8.45 -19.22
C GLU A 31 -7.97 -8.58 -18.96
N LEU A 32 -7.16 -7.68 -19.52
CA LEU A 32 -5.72 -7.65 -19.29
C LEU A 32 -5.36 -7.30 -17.86
N VAL A 33 -5.99 -6.27 -17.30
CA VAL A 33 -5.78 -5.87 -15.90
C VAL A 33 -6.19 -7.00 -14.96
N ARG A 34 -7.39 -7.55 -15.15
CA ARG A 34 -7.92 -8.67 -14.35
C ARG A 34 -7.02 -9.89 -14.42
N GLN A 35 -6.56 -10.28 -15.62
CA GLN A 35 -5.59 -11.36 -15.78
C GLN A 35 -4.28 -11.06 -15.02
N GLY A 36 -3.74 -9.84 -15.13
CA GLY A 36 -2.49 -9.47 -14.47
C GLY A 36 -2.59 -9.54 -12.95
N ILE A 37 -3.69 -9.04 -12.39
CA ILE A 37 -3.97 -9.11 -10.95
C ILE A 37 -4.16 -10.55 -10.48
N GLN A 38 -4.99 -11.34 -11.18
CA GLN A 38 -5.17 -12.76 -10.84
C GLN A 38 -3.85 -13.54 -10.90
N ARG A 39 -3.05 -13.29 -11.94
CA ARG A 39 -1.75 -13.93 -12.12
C ARG A 39 -0.80 -13.55 -10.98
N ASN A 40 -0.75 -12.28 -10.57
CA ASN A 40 0.05 -11.83 -9.43
C ASN A 40 -0.34 -12.53 -8.11
N LEU A 41 -1.63 -12.83 -7.91
CA LEU A 41 -2.11 -13.49 -6.69
C LEU A 41 -1.94 -15.03 -6.71
N LEU A 42 -2.08 -15.65 -7.89
CA LEU A 42 -2.13 -17.12 -8.03
C LEU A 42 -0.81 -17.76 -8.45
N HIS A 43 -0.05 -17.11 -9.33
CA HIS A 43 1.12 -17.70 -9.98
C HIS A 43 2.41 -16.94 -9.66
N ASP A 44 2.37 -15.62 -9.78
CA ASP A 44 3.51 -14.74 -9.53
C ASP A 44 3.42 -14.14 -8.12
N ASN A 45 3.14 -15.01 -7.13
CA ASN A 45 2.72 -14.62 -5.78
C ASN A 45 3.87 -14.51 -4.76
N GLN A 46 5.10 -14.46 -5.29
CA GLN A 46 6.33 -14.23 -4.55
C GLN A 46 7.16 -13.16 -5.29
N PHE A 47 7.40 -12.04 -4.62
CA PHE A 47 8.12 -10.91 -5.22
C PHE A 47 8.66 -9.95 -4.17
N ASN A 48 9.68 -9.18 -4.54
CA ASN A 48 10.01 -7.92 -3.90
C ASN A 48 9.26 -6.79 -4.61
N PHE A 49 9.11 -5.66 -3.94
CA PHE A 49 8.62 -4.45 -4.59
C PHE A 49 9.38 -3.22 -4.10
N ASN A 50 9.43 -2.21 -4.95
CA ASN A 50 9.93 -0.88 -4.62
C ASN A 50 8.97 0.16 -5.18
N GLY A 51 8.99 1.35 -4.60
CA GLY A 51 8.11 2.41 -5.04
C GLY A 51 8.32 3.71 -4.31
N GLN A 52 7.50 4.69 -4.67
CA GLN A 52 7.57 6.02 -4.11
C GLN A 52 6.21 6.70 -4.10
N ILE A 53 5.87 7.36 -3.00
CA ILE A 53 4.78 8.33 -2.95
C ILE A 53 5.37 9.73 -3.04
N ARG A 54 4.79 10.56 -3.91
CA ARG A 54 5.10 11.99 -4.04
C ARG A 54 3.85 12.81 -3.80
N LEU A 55 4.01 13.93 -3.09
CA LEU A 55 2.98 14.97 -2.99
C LEU A 55 3.20 15.94 -4.15
N LEU A 56 2.20 16.10 -5.00
CA LEU A 56 2.21 17.00 -6.14
C LEU A 56 1.45 18.28 -5.76
N ALA A 57 2.15 19.41 -5.78
CA ALA A 57 1.62 20.68 -5.27
C ALA A 57 0.74 21.42 -6.30
N ASP A 58 0.84 21.10 -7.59
CA ASP A 58 0.16 21.82 -8.68
C ASP A 58 -0.62 20.88 -9.62
N GLN A 59 -1.71 21.38 -10.22
CA GLN A 59 -2.53 20.66 -11.20
C GLN A 59 -1.84 20.51 -12.56
N ASP A 60 -1.00 21.48 -12.95
CA ASP A 60 -0.24 21.39 -14.21
C ASP A 60 0.87 20.32 -14.13
N GLU A 61 1.36 20.02 -12.92
CA GLU A 61 2.25 18.89 -12.68
C GLU A 61 1.54 17.55 -12.84
N VAL A 62 0.23 17.44 -12.59
CA VAL A 62 -0.52 16.18 -12.79
C VAL A 62 -0.63 15.83 -14.28
N LYS A 63 -0.95 16.82 -15.14
CA LYS A 63 -0.95 16.62 -16.60
C LYS A 63 0.46 16.35 -17.13
N LYS A 64 1.48 17.07 -16.65
CA LYS A 64 2.88 16.82 -17.03
C LYS A 64 3.43 15.49 -16.49
N PHE A 65 3.02 15.00 -15.32
CA PHE A 65 3.48 13.73 -14.73
C PHE A 65 2.82 12.50 -15.35
N SER A 66 1.54 12.60 -15.76
CA SER A 66 0.90 11.59 -16.63
C SER A 66 1.78 11.24 -17.84
N ASP A 67 2.50 12.25 -18.34
CA ASP A 67 3.26 12.19 -19.58
C ASP A 67 4.80 12.15 -19.35
N LYS A 68 5.29 12.29 -18.10
CA LYS A 68 6.74 12.34 -17.75
C LYS A 68 7.13 11.53 -16.50
N VAL A 69 6.72 10.27 -16.41
CA VAL A 69 7.16 9.34 -15.32
C VAL A 69 8.66 8.93 -15.45
N ALA A 70 9.38 9.43 -16.46
CA ALA A 70 10.63 8.83 -16.92
C ALA A 70 11.90 9.04 -16.06
N ASP A 71 12.05 10.12 -15.28
CA ASP A 71 13.42 10.58 -14.97
C ASP A 71 13.88 10.56 -13.50
N GLN A 72 13.06 10.15 -12.53
CA GLN A 72 13.52 10.23 -11.11
C GLN A 72 13.23 9.00 -10.24
N ALA A 73 12.61 7.95 -10.77
CA ALA A 73 12.30 6.75 -9.99
C ALA A 73 13.41 5.68 -10.00
N LEU A 74 14.44 5.82 -10.86
CA LEU A 74 15.38 4.72 -11.16
C LEU A 74 16.86 4.95 -10.75
N ASP A 75 17.24 6.10 -10.20
CA ASP A 75 18.67 6.42 -9.93
C ASP A 75 19.18 6.07 -8.52
N HIS A 76 18.39 5.43 -7.67
CA HIS A 76 18.91 4.85 -6.42
C HIS A 76 18.96 3.33 -6.48
N LYS A 77 19.78 2.83 -7.42
CA LYS A 77 20.44 1.54 -7.23
C LYS A 77 21.44 1.71 -6.08
N THR A 78 21.39 0.80 -5.13
CA THR A 78 22.18 0.73 -3.91
C THR A 78 23.67 1.02 -4.15
N GLU A 79 24.18 2.16 -3.69
CA GLU A 79 25.60 2.30 -3.36
C GLU A 79 25.78 2.02 -1.88
N ALA A 80 26.45 0.90 -1.63
CA ALA A 80 27.07 0.61 -0.36
C ALA A 80 28.13 1.68 -0.06
N MET A 81 28.34 1.92 1.24
CA MET A 81 29.46 2.69 1.78
C MET A 81 30.76 2.45 1.02
N ASP A 82 31.40 3.52 0.57
CA ASP A 82 32.81 3.72 0.87
C ASP A 82 33.14 5.22 1.00
N SER A 83 34.10 5.44 1.87
CA SER A 83 34.47 6.68 2.53
C SER A 83 35.19 7.72 1.66
N ALA A 84 35.15 8.94 2.19
CA ALA A 84 36.27 9.90 2.32
C ALA A 84 36.24 11.17 1.44
N SER A 85 36.33 12.28 2.18
CA SER A 85 36.77 13.64 1.83
C SER A 85 37.33 13.90 0.43
N SER A 86 36.79 14.95 -0.21
CA SER A 86 37.60 16.15 -0.47
C SER A 86 36.68 17.36 -0.66
N SER A 87 36.90 18.35 0.20
CA SER A 87 36.46 19.73 0.03
C SER A 87 37.20 20.40 -1.13
N GLU A 88 36.49 21.08 -2.03
CA GLU A 88 36.80 22.49 -2.34
C GLU A 88 35.68 23.21 -3.11
N SER A 89 35.71 24.52 -2.96
CA SER A 89 34.67 25.52 -3.13
C SER A 89 34.21 25.81 -4.55
N VAL A 90 32.94 26.25 -4.72
CA VAL A 90 32.63 27.55 -5.37
C VAL A 90 31.40 28.21 -4.72
N ARG A 91 31.61 29.41 -4.18
CA ARG A 91 30.62 30.40 -3.72
C ARG A 91 29.60 30.76 -4.83
N LYS A 92 28.32 30.91 -4.46
CA LYS A 92 27.62 32.20 -4.60
C LYS A 92 26.38 32.30 -3.69
N LYS A 93 26.30 33.48 -3.06
CA LYS A 93 25.42 33.97 -2.00
C LYS A 93 23.92 33.88 -2.31
N GLN A 94 23.13 33.51 -1.30
CA GLN A 94 22.03 34.37 -0.83
C GLN A 94 21.78 34.07 0.65
N ALA A 95 22.23 34.99 1.51
CA ALA A 95 22.06 34.91 2.95
C ALA A 95 20.69 35.46 3.32
N ALA A 96 19.76 34.59 3.75
CA ALA A 96 18.62 35.01 4.53
C ALA A 96 19.07 35.15 6.00
N LYS A 97 19.12 36.40 6.46
CA LYS A 97 19.51 36.78 7.82
C LYS A 97 18.36 36.39 8.75
N ILE A 98 18.52 35.33 9.54
CA ILE A 98 17.56 34.97 10.60
C ILE A 98 18.02 35.66 11.88
N SER A 99 17.38 36.78 12.23
CA SER A 99 17.46 37.35 13.57
C SER A 99 16.50 36.57 14.47
N ALA A 100 17.05 35.82 15.40
CA ALA A 100 16.30 35.19 16.47
C ALA A 100 16.08 36.22 17.59
N GLU A 101 14.85 36.72 17.73
CA GLU A 101 14.36 37.25 19.00
C GLU A 101 13.23 36.35 19.49
N ALA A 102 13.55 35.66 20.58
CA ALA A 102 12.59 34.89 21.36
C ALA A 102 11.70 35.86 22.14
N ASN A 103 10.37 35.68 22.08
CA ASN A 103 9.53 35.85 23.26
C ASN A 103 8.22 35.04 23.19
N LYS A 104 7.84 34.55 24.37
CA LYS A 104 6.83 33.53 24.68
C LYS A 104 5.41 34.10 24.75
N LYS A 105 4.42 33.24 24.40
CA LYS A 105 2.96 33.27 24.74
C LYS A 105 2.20 34.50 24.20
N SER A 106 1.00 34.42 23.64
CA SER A 106 -0.22 33.75 24.07
C SER A 106 -1.27 33.80 22.94
N TYR A 107 -2.24 32.90 23.01
CA TYR A 107 -3.56 32.86 22.38
C TYR A 107 -4.02 34.10 21.58
N CYS A 108 -4.57 33.84 20.38
CA CYS A 108 -5.46 34.76 19.68
C CYS A 108 -6.64 35.12 20.58
N ALA A 109 -6.52 36.23 21.31
CA ALA A 109 -7.60 36.91 22.00
C ALA A 109 -7.29 38.40 21.97
N HIS A 110 -8.31 39.16 21.53
CA HIS A 110 -8.40 40.61 21.38
C HIS A 110 -7.82 41.25 20.11
N ASP A 111 -8.76 41.65 19.25
CA ASP A 111 -8.84 42.90 18.50
C ASP A 111 -7.52 43.42 17.90
N ASN A 112 -7.25 43.06 16.63
CA ASN A 112 -7.31 43.98 15.49
C ASN A 112 -6.67 43.41 14.21
N SER A 113 -7.40 43.59 13.10
CA SER A 113 -7.09 43.32 11.69
C SER A 113 -7.05 41.84 11.22
N ALA A 114 -7.98 41.50 10.33
CA ALA A 114 -8.00 40.24 9.59
C ALA A 114 -6.79 40.13 8.62
N GLU A 115 -6.21 41.26 8.20
CA GLU A 115 -5.07 41.32 7.28
C GLU A 115 -3.77 40.70 7.84
N ASP A 116 -3.50 40.83 9.13
CA ASP A 116 -2.27 40.27 9.73
C ASP A 116 -2.33 38.74 9.91
N CYS A 117 -3.55 38.20 10.08
CA CYS A 117 -3.78 36.76 10.01
C CYS A 117 -3.62 36.24 8.57
N ASP A 118 -4.10 36.98 7.57
CA ASP A 118 -4.04 36.56 6.17
C ASP A 118 -2.61 36.54 5.62
N LYS A 119 -1.78 37.55 5.93
CA LYS A 119 -0.36 37.59 5.52
C LYS A 119 0.45 36.46 6.16
N LYS A 120 0.18 36.13 7.42
CA LYS A 120 0.85 35.02 8.14
C LYS A 120 0.40 33.65 7.63
N ASN A 121 -0.87 33.51 7.24
CA ASN A 121 -1.39 32.31 6.59
C ASN A 121 -0.81 32.11 5.18
N GLU A 122 -0.59 33.18 4.40
CA GLU A 122 0.08 33.10 3.10
C GLU A 122 1.55 32.64 3.21
N SER A 123 2.29 33.17 4.17
CA SER A 123 3.68 32.75 4.43
C SER A 123 3.77 31.29 4.89
N LEU A 124 2.82 30.84 5.72
CA LEU A 124 2.73 29.43 6.15
C LEU A 124 2.31 28.50 4.99
N ASN A 125 1.42 28.94 4.10
CA ASN A 125 1.04 28.19 2.90
C ASN A 125 2.27 27.98 1.99
N GLY A 126 3.09 29.02 1.80
CA GLY A 126 4.33 28.95 1.02
C GLY A 126 5.36 28.00 1.62
N ALA A 127 5.56 28.06 2.95
CA ALA A 127 6.48 27.18 3.66
C ALA A 127 6.04 25.71 3.64
N LEU A 128 4.75 25.42 3.81
CA LEU A 128 4.22 24.05 3.75
C LEU A 128 4.26 23.46 2.33
N SER A 129 3.94 24.26 1.31
CA SER A 129 4.08 23.86 -0.09
C SER A 129 5.55 23.53 -0.42
N PHE A 130 6.48 24.38 0.02
CA PHE A 130 7.91 24.13 -0.12
C PHE A 130 8.33 22.83 0.59
N ILE A 131 7.86 22.60 1.82
CA ILE A 131 8.16 21.36 2.55
C ILE A 131 7.58 20.14 1.84
N ALA A 132 6.33 20.20 1.38
CA ALA A 132 5.65 19.10 0.71
C ALA A 132 6.37 18.69 -0.60
N GLN A 133 6.85 19.66 -1.38
CA GLN A 133 7.64 19.41 -2.60
C GLN A 133 8.99 18.73 -2.31
N LYS A 134 9.52 18.87 -1.10
CA LYS A 134 10.78 18.25 -0.67
C LYS A 134 10.59 16.92 0.05
N ILE A 135 9.34 16.52 0.34
CA ILE A 135 9.02 15.23 0.95
C ILE A 135 8.76 14.20 -0.14
N THR A 136 9.45 13.08 -0.03
CA THR A 136 9.11 11.85 -0.75
C THR A 136 8.97 10.71 0.24
N ILE A 137 8.11 9.75 -0.08
CA ILE A 137 7.95 8.56 0.74
C ILE A 137 8.35 7.34 -0.10
N PRO A 138 9.66 7.05 -0.27
CA PRO A 138 10.07 5.81 -0.90
C PRO A 138 9.67 4.63 0.00
N PHE A 139 9.29 3.53 -0.62
CA PHE A 139 8.96 2.31 0.08
C PHE A 139 9.49 1.10 -0.67
N SER A 140 9.67 0.01 0.06
CA SER A 140 10.04 -1.29 -0.49
C SER A 140 9.44 -2.39 0.34
N GLY A 141 9.56 -3.63 -0.10
CA GLY A 141 9.11 -4.77 0.70
C GLY A 141 9.18 -6.07 -0.05
N ALA A 142 8.61 -7.09 0.58
CA ALA A 142 8.61 -8.46 0.09
C ALA A 142 7.26 -9.12 0.38
N ILE A 143 6.78 -9.92 -0.57
CA ILE A 143 5.57 -10.71 -0.46
C ILE A 143 5.92 -12.16 -0.77
N ASP A 144 5.54 -13.05 0.13
CA ASP A 144 5.61 -14.50 -0.03
C ASP A 144 4.26 -15.09 0.41
N ILE A 145 3.29 -15.14 -0.52
CA ILE A 145 1.94 -15.64 -0.25
C ILE A 145 1.95 -17.12 0.19
N PRO A 146 2.70 -18.05 -0.45
CA PRO A 146 2.79 -19.44 0.00
C PRO A 146 3.28 -19.59 1.45
N ARG A 147 4.21 -18.71 1.89
CA ARG A 147 4.68 -18.68 3.28
C ARG A 147 3.86 -17.77 4.19
N GLY A 148 2.91 -17.00 3.66
CA GLY A 148 2.06 -16.09 4.41
C GLY A 148 2.82 -14.91 5.02
N LYS A 149 3.91 -14.46 4.38
CA LYS A 149 4.77 -13.38 4.87
C LYS A 149 4.68 -12.16 3.97
N PHE A 150 4.53 -11.00 4.60
CA PHE A 150 4.41 -9.71 3.93
C PHE A 150 5.25 -8.70 4.68
N GLU A 151 6.11 -7.96 4.00
CA GLU A 151 6.90 -6.88 4.59
C GLU A 151 6.69 -5.60 3.80
N PHE A 152 6.57 -4.50 4.53
CA PHE A 152 6.48 -3.14 4.01
C PHE A 152 7.45 -2.25 4.77
N VAL A 153 8.34 -1.59 4.02
CA VAL A 153 9.41 -0.75 4.52
C VAL A 153 9.22 0.67 3.96
N PRO A 154 8.32 1.47 4.57
CA PRO A 154 8.18 2.88 4.24
C PRO A 154 9.37 3.67 4.77
N ALA A 155 9.77 4.69 4.02
CA ALA A 155 10.68 5.72 4.47
C ALA A 155 10.07 7.10 4.23
N VAL A 156 10.09 7.99 5.22
CA VAL A 156 9.83 9.42 4.98
C VAL A 156 11.18 10.07 4.69
N ARG A 157 11.37 10.66 3.51
CA ARG A 157 12.59 11.36 3.10
C ARG A 157 12.27 12.83 2.83
N TYR A 158 12.96 13.74 3.53
CA TYR A 158 12.95 15.16 3.26
C TYR A 158 14.33 15.58 2.76
N GLU A 159 14.37 16.31 1.64
CA GLU A 159 15.62 16.74 1.03
C GLU A 159 15.54 18.18 0.53
N ALA A 160 16.41 19.04 1.07
CA ALA A 160 16.57 20.43 0.69
C ALA A 160 18.06 20.78 0.61
N SER A 161 18.39 21.99 0.14
CA SER A 161 19.78 22.44 0.07
C SER A 161 20.47 22.28 1.43
N ASN A 162 21.47 21.40 1.49
CA ASN A 162 22.24 21.07 2.68
C ASN A 162 21.47 20.38 3.83
N ILE A 163 20.26 19.86 3.60
CA ILE A 163 19.49 19.11 4.61
C ILE A 163 18.92 17.84 3.98
N LEU A 164 19.31 16.68 4.52
CA LEU A 164 18.70 15.39 4.23
C LEU A 164 18.25 14.75 5.54
N PHE A 165 16.99 14.34 5.60
CA PHE A 165 16.44 13.56 6.70
C PHE A 165 15.67 12.36 6.15
N SER A 166 15.93 11.17 6.71
CA SER A 166 15.19 9.96 6.34
C SER A 166 14.90 9.09 7.55
N ILE A 167 13.63 8.75 7.76
CA ILE A 167 13.20 7.74 8.75
C ILE A 167 12.62 6.55 7.99
N LYS A 168 13.18 5.36 8.21
CA LYS A 168 12.66 4.08 7.72
C LYS A 168 12.02 3.31 8.86
N VAL A 169 10.85 2.71 8.61
CA VAL A 169 10.14 1.90 9.62
C VAL A 169 9.69 0.57 9.00
N PRO A 170 10.58 -0.44 8.90
CA PRO A 170 10.20 -1.77 8.44
C PRO A 170 9.09 -2.40 9.31
N VAL A 171 8.07 -2.95 8.65
CA VAL A 171 6.96 -3.69 9.29
C VAL A 171 6.72 -4.99 8.52
N GLN A 172 6.61 -6.11 9.22
CA GLN A 172 6.29 -7.41 8.64
C GLN A 172 5.07 -8.02 9.31
N ILE A 173 4.23 -8.66 8.51
CA ILE A 173 3.13 -9.52 8.92
C ILE A 173 3.49 -10.96 8.57
N ASP A 174 3.40 -11.84 9.56
CA ASP A 174 3.42 -13.28 9.38
C ASP A 174 2.02 -13.83 9.71
N ILE A 175 1.29 -14.23 8.68
CA ILE A 175 -0.09 -14.73 8.82
C ILE A 175 -0.11 -16.12 9.46
N LYS A 176 0.90 -16.95 9.19
CA LYS A 176 0.98 -18.32 9.75
C LYS A 176 1.24 -18.27 11.25
N GLU A 177 2.16 -17.41 11.66
CA GLU A 177 2.47 -17.16 13.08
C GLU A 177 1.51 -16.17 13.75
N LYS A 178 0.58 -15.57 12.98
CA LYS A 178 -0.39 -14.55 13.41
C LYS A 178 0.29 -13.41 14.16
N MET A 179 1.36 -12.88 13.56
CA MET A 179 2.28 -11.96 14.20
C MET A 179 2.50 -10.72 13.34
N LEU A 180 2.49 -9.55 14.00
CA LEU A 180 2.95 -8.28 13.45
C LEU A 180 4.29 -7.93 14.07
N ILE A 181 5.27 -7.59 13.25
CA ILE A 181 6.64 -7.28 13.66
C ILE A 181 6.97 -5.89 13.12
N ALA A 182 7.59 -5.05 13.93
CA ALA A 182 8.05 -3.74 13.50
C ALA A 182 9.43 -3.42 14.07
N ASP A 183 10.30 -2.83 13.26
CA ASP A 183 11.53 -2.19 13.73
C ASP A 183 11.23 -0.77 14.17
N VAL A 184 11.40 -0.52 15.46
CA VAL A 184 11.07 0.76 16.10
C VAL A 184 12.31 1.57 16.47
N ARG A 185 13.51 1.14 16.08
CA ARG A 185 14.76 1.83 16.41
C ARG A 185 14.78 3.27 15.92
N ALA A 186 14.35 3.50 14.69
CA ALA A 186 14.39 4.83 14.07
C ALA A 186 13.41 5.82 14.71
N ILE A 187 12.32 5.33 15.31
CA ILE A 187 11.30 6.17 15.96
C ILE A 187 11.53 6.35 17.46
N LYS A 188 12.34 5.49 18.09
CA LYS A 188 12.66 5.55 19.53
C LYS A 188 13.11 6.94 19.99
N PRO A 189 14.06 7.64 19.32
CA PRO A 189 14.50 8.97 19.75
C PRO A 189 13.40 10.04 19.66
N PHE A 190 12.38 9.81 18.83
CA PHE A 190 11.30 10.75 18.55
C PHE A 190 9.99 10.41 19.25
N ALA A 191 9.95 9.36 20.08
CA ALA A 191 8.71 8.88 20.72
C ALA A 191 7.99 9.98 21.53
N SER A 192 8.73 10.85 22.22
CA SER A 192 8.18 11.99 22.96
C SER A 192 7.53 13.03 22.03
N VAL A 193 8.16 13.35 20.90
CA VAL A 193 7.64 14.26 19.88
C VAL A 193 6.41 13.66 19.19
N ILE A 194 6.48 12.38 18.85
CA ILE A 194 5.39 11.63 18.23
C ILE A 194 4.18 11.58 19.17
N ASN A 195 4.38 11.36 20.48
CA ASN A 195 3.30 11.38 21.47
C ASN A 195 2.73 12.78 21.68
N ALA A 196 3.53 13.84 21.56
CA ALA A 196 3.03 15.21 21.62
C ALA A 196 2.12 15.55 20.42
N ILE A 197 2.39 14.97 19.24
CA ILE A 197 1.58 15.16 18.02
C ILE A 197 0.39 14.19 17.98
N PHE A 198 0.57 12.95 18.46
CA PHE A 198 -0.40 11.87 18.48
C PHE A 198 -0.56 11.31 19.92
N PRO A 199 -1.34 11.98 20.79
CA PRO A 199 -1.40 11.71 22.24
C PRO A 199 -2.04 10.38 22.66
N ARG A 200 -2.23 9.43 21.73
CA ARG A 200 -2.78 8.08 21.98
C ARG A 200 -1.77 6.95 21.74
N MET A 201 -0.52 7.27 21.39
CA MET A 201 0.54 6.27 21.34
C MET A 201 1.11 6.05 22.74
N ASP A 202 0.40 5.25 23.53
CA ASP A 202 0.84 4.86 24.88
C ASP A 202 2.10 3.98 24.78
N GLN A 203 3.27 4.59 24.88
CA GLN A 203 4.55 3.89 24.93
C GLN A 203 5.47 4.53 25.97
N SER A 204 5.70 3.80 27.06
CA SER A 204 6.71 4.16 28.04
C SER A 204 8.13 3.99 27.44
N PRO A 205 9.08 4.90 27.73
CA PRO A 205 10.44 4.87 27.16
C PRO A 205 11.25 3.58 27.47
N LYS A 206 10.85 2.83 28.50
CA LYS A 206 11.53 1.61 28.97
C LYS A 206 11.42 0.41 28.02
N ILE A 207 10.47 0.42 27.07
CA ILE A 207 10.13 -0.74 26.22
C ILE A 207 11.06 -0.90 24.99
N LEU A 208 11.98 0.04 24.77
CA LEU A 208 12.72 0.20 23.51
C LEU A 208 14.18 -0.32 23.54
N ASN A 209 14.52 -1.25 24.44
CA ASN A 209 15.89 -1.78 24.55
C ASN A 209 16.26 -2.80 23.46
N LYS A 210 15.28 -3.38 22.78
CA LYS A 210 15.51 -4.28 21.64
C LYS A 210 15.02 -3.63 20.33
N PRO A 211 15.59 -4.00 19.18
CA PRO A 211 15.25 -3.38 17.90
C PRO A 211 13.81 -3.65 17.44
N TYR A 212 13.29 -4.85 17.70
CA TYR A 212 12.00 -5.27 17.17
C TYR A 212 10.92 -5.39 18.24
N ILE A 213 9.71 -5.00 17.88
CA ILE A 213 8.50 -5.31 18.63
C ILE A 213 7.69 -6.30 17.82
N ALA A 214 7.36 -7.44 18.43
CA ALA A 214 6.43 -8.43 17.90
C ALA A 214 5.13 -8.40 18.71
N LYS A 215 4.00 -8.37 18.01
CA LYS A 215 2.67 -8.42 18.61
C LYS A 215 1.87 -9.54 17.95
N LYS A 216 1.34 -10.46 18.76
CA LYS A 216 0.39 -11.46 18.28
C LYS A 216 -0.93 -10.81 17.91
N PHE A 217 -1.60 -11.34 16.90
CA PHE A 217 -2.96 -10.91 16.58
C PHE A 217 -3.90 -11.16 17.77
N PRO A 218 -4.98 -10.35 17.91
CA PRO A 218 -6.00 -10.55 18.94
C PRO A 218 -6.50 -12.00 18.98
N GLU A 219 -6.88 -12.53 20.14
CA GLU A 219 -7.36 -13.92 20.24
C GLU A 219 -8.55 -14.22 19.32
N ARG A 220 -9.43 -13.22 19.09
CA ARG A 220 -10.50 -13.30 18.08
C ARG A 220 -10.01 -13.65 16.66
N ALA A 221 -8.75 -13.39 16.34
CA ALA A 221 -8.13 -13.74 15.07
C ALA A 221 -7.62 -15.19 15.02
N ASN A 222 -7.49 -15.88 16.16
CA ASN A 222 -7.00 -17.26 16.20
C ASN A 222 -7.93 -18.23 15.48
N ASN A 223 -9.22 -17.90 15.52
CA ASN A 223 -10.29 -18.70 15.00
C ASN A 223 -10.70 -18.33 13.56
N LEU A 224 -10.07 -17.31 12.95
CA LEU A 224 -10.47 -16.91 11.61
C LEU A 224 -10.07 -17.96 10.57
N PRO A 225 -10.93 -18.24 9.56
CA PRO A 225 -10.62 -19.13 8.44
C PRO A 225 -9.65 -18.43 7.47
N LEU A 226 -8.44 -18.14 7.93
CA LEU A 226 -7.42 -17.36 7.21
C LEU A 226 -7.00 -18.07 5.92
N LYS A 227 -6.97 -19.40 5.93
CA LYS A 227 -6.63 -20.20 4.74
C LYS A 227 -7.69 -20.01 3.67
N GLU A 228 -8.97 -20.11 4.04
CA GLU A 228 -10.10 -19.98 3.13
C GLU A 228 -10.22 -18.54 2.62
N LEU A 229 -9.92 -17.54 3.47
CA LEU A 229 -9.79 -16.15 3.05
C LEU A 229 -8.70 -15.95 1.98
N ILE A 230 -7.52 -16.53 2.18
CA ILE A 230 -6.42 -16.46 1.19
C ILE A 230 -6.82 -17.14 -0.11
N LEU A 231 -7.51 -18.29 -0.04
CA LEU A 231 -7.99 -19.00 -1.23
C LEU A 231 -9.11 -18.24 -1.96
N ALA A 232 -9.94 -17.49 -1.23
CA ALA A 232 -11.04 -16.73 -1.79
C ALA A 232 -10.62 -15.35 -2.37
N ALA A 233 -9.52 -14.77 -1.86
CA ALA A 233 -9.07 -13.44 -2.22
C ALA A 233 -8.85 -13.23 -3.73
N PRO A 234 -8.23 -14.14 -4.50
CA PRO A 234 -8.01 -13.94 -5.93
C PRO A 234 -9.30 -13.74 -6.71
N LYS A 235 -10.33 -14.56 -6.46
CA LYS A 235 -11.63 -14.41 -7.11
C LYS A 235 -12.35 -13.15 -6.62
N ALA A 236 -12.27 -12.83 -5.32
CA ALA A 236 -12.94 -11.65 -4.81
C ALA A 236 -12.37 -10.35 -5.36
N ILE A 237 -11.04 -10.26 -5.50
CA ILE A 237 -10.37 -9.13 -6.12
C ILE A 237 -10.74 -9.04 -7.60
N ASP A 238 -10.80 -10.17 -8.32
CA ASP A 238 -11.25 -10.19 -9.70
C ASP A 238 -12.70 -9.72 -9.87
N ASP A 239 -13.62 -10.19 -9.02
CA ASP A 239 -15.02 -9.76 -9.01
C ASP A 239 -15.14 -8.26 -8.70
N GLY A 240 -14.25 -7.73 -7.84
CA GLY A 240 -14.09 -6.29 -7.62
C GLY A 240 -13.72 -5.55 -8.90
N TYR A 241 -12.65 -5.94 -9.59
CA TYR A 241 -12.27 -5.29 -10.84
C TYR A 241 -13.33 -5.45 -11.95
N ALA A 242 -14.06 -6.57 -11.94
CA ALA A 242 -15.17 -6.80 -12.86
C ALA A 242 -16.38 -5.88 -12.64
N SER A 243 -16.49 -5.21 -11.49
CA SER A 243 -17.59 -4.29 -11.20
C SER A 243 -17.42 -2.91 -11.84
N TYR A 244 -16.24 -2.57 -12.33
CA TYR A 244 -16.03 -1.33 -13.09
C TYR A 244 -16.67 -1.43 -14.47
N ASP A 245 -17.13 -0.30 -15.02
CA ASP A 245 -17.49 -0.22 -16.43
C ASP A 245 -16.25 -0.53 -17.29
N LYS A 246 -16.39 -1.40 -18.29
CA LYS A 246 -15.30 -1.73 -19.22
C LYS A 246 -14.72 -0.49 -19.91
N LYS A 247 -15.53 0.55 -20.12
CA LYS A 247 -15.11 1.84 -20.69
C LYS A 247 -14.22 2.67 -19.76
N ALA A 248 -14.19 2.35 -18.47
CA ALA A 248 -13.26 2.97 -17.52
C ALA A 248 -11.81 2.55 -17.79
N PHE A 249 -11.60 1.46 -18.53
CA PHE A 249 -10.30 0.95 -18.92
C PHE A 249 -9.93 1.40 -20.34
N ALA A 250 -8.74 1.99 -20.49
CA ALA A 250 -8.20 2.42 -21.77
C ALA A 250 -6.79 1.87 -21.98
N ARG A 251 -6.51 1.35 -23.18
CA ARG A 251 -5.14 1.02 -23.58
C ARG A 251 -4.44 2.30 -24.01
N LEU A 252 -3.27 2.55 -23.43
CA LEU A 252 -2.42 3.70 -23.75
C LEU A 252 -1.15 3.25 -24.48
N SER A 253 -0.46 4.20 -25.09
CA SER A 253 0.91 4.00 -25.57
C SER A 253 1.86 3.76 -24.39
N ILE A 254 2.87 2.92 -24.61
CA ILE A 254 3.93 2.68 -23.63
C ILE A 254 4.80 3.93 -23.55
N ASP A 255 4.96 4.47 -22.34
CA ASP A 255 5.86 5.57 -22.05
C ASP A 255 7.28 5.07 -21.71
N GLU A 256 8.21 5.99 -21.47
CA GLU A 256 9.60 5.62 -21.17
C GLU A 256 9.74 4.82 -19.88
N ALA A 257 8.91 5.08 -18.86
CA ALA A 257 8.91 4.29 -17.63
C ALA A 257 8.54 2.83 -17.91
N GLY A 258 7.46 2.61 -18.67
CA GLY A 258 7.04 1.29 -19.15
C GLY A 258 8.13 0.60 -20.00
N LYS A 259 8.78 1.32 -20.92
CA LYS A 259 9.89 0.77 -21.73
C LYS A 259 11.05 0.31 -20.85
N LYS A 260 11.47 1.12 -19.86
CA LYS A 260 12.60 0.81 -18.96
C LYS A 260 12.38 -0.47 -18.15
N ILE A 261 11.14 -0.76 -17.77
CA ILE A 261 10.79 -1.98 -17.03
C ILE A 261 10.38 -3.17 -17.92
N GLY A 262 10.44 -3.01 -19.26
CA GLY A 262 10.09 -4.07 -20.20
C GLY A 262 8.59 -4.28 -20.42
N ALA A 263 7.74 -3.30 -20.08
CA ALA A 263 6.31 -3.36 -20.32
C ALA A 263 5.99 -3.36 -21.82
N ARG A 264 4.90 -4.06 -22.16
CA ARG A 264 4.33 -4.17 -23.50
C ARG A 264 2.91 -3.61 -23.58
N TYR A 265 2.21 -3.58 -22.46
CA TYR A 265 0.90 -2.94 -22.35
C TYR A 265 0.90 -1.94 -21.19
N ARG A 266 0.30 -0.76 -21.42
CA ARG A 266 -0.07 0.22 -20.40
C ARG A 266 -1.58 0.36 -20.46
N ILE A 267 -2.26 -0.04 -19.40
CA ILE A 267 -3.72 0.06 -19.29
C ILE A 267 -4.06 1.06 -18.20
N ARG A 268 -4.83 2.10 -18.54
CA ARG A 268 -5.34 3.08 -17.58
C ARG A 268 -6.72 2.67 -17.11
N LEU A 269 -6.94 2.70 -15.81
CA LEU A 269 -8.25 2.72 -15.17
C LEU A 269 -8.50 4.14 -14.64
N ASN A 270 -9.60 4.76 -15.06
CA ASN A 270 -10.09 5.99 -14.43
C ASN A 270 -11.27 5.64 -13.54
N SER A 271 -11.21 5.98 -12.25
CA SER A 271 -12.31 5.74 -11.32
C SER A 271 -12.64 6.95 -10.45
N THR A 272 -13.86 6.97 -9.93
CA THR A 272 -14.32 7.89 -8.88
C THR A 272 -14.43 7.18 -7.54
N ALA A 273 -14.54 7.94 -6.46
CA ALA A 273 -14.77 7.39 -5.12
C ALA A 273 -16.05 6.54 -5.01
N GLU A 274 -17.09 6.83 -5.79
CA GLU A 274 -18.30 6.02 -5.89
C GLU A 274 -17.99 4.65 -6.51
N GLN A 275 -17.24 4.64 -7.62
CA GLN A 275 -16.91 3.40 -8.32
C GLN A 275 -15.97 2.52 -7.48
N ASP A 276 -15.01 3.10 -6.80
CA ASP A 276 -14.10 2.39 -5.90
C ASP A 276 -14.85 1.81 -4.68
N ARG A 277 -15.90 2.48 -4.19
CA ARG A 277 -16.79 1.93 -3.16
C ARG A 277 -17.60 0.74 -3.67
N VAL A 278 -18.10 0.80 -4.92
CA VAL A 278 -18.79 -0.33 -5.56
C VAL A 278 -17.83 -1.51 -5.72
N MET A 279 -16.61 -1.26 -6.19
CA MET A 279 -15.53 -2.26 -6.28
C MET A 279 -15.25 -2.90 -4.93
N ALA A 280 -15.01 -2.10 -3.88
CA ALA A 280 -14.74 -2.60 -2.54
C ALA A 280 -15.92 -3.42 -1.97
N ALA A 281 -17.16 -3.01 -2.25
CA ALA A 281 -18.35 -3.76 -1.86
C ALA A 281 -18.42 -5.11 -2.61
N ALA A 282 -18.13 -5.14 -3.91
CA ALA A 282 -18.10 -6.36 -4.71
C ALA A 282 -17.03 -7.36 -4.22
N VAL A 283 -15.85 -6.87 -3.80
CA VAL A 283 -14.83 -7.71 -3.16
C VAL A 283 -15.38 -8.35 -1.87
N VAL A 284 -16.02 -7.56 -1.01
CA VAL A 284 -16.59 -8.06 0.26
C VAL A 284 -17.71 -9.06 0.01
N ASP A 285 -18.57 -8.80 -0.96
CA ASP A 285 -19.68 -9.68 -1.35
C ASP A 285 -19.15 -11.03 -1.87
N SER A 286 -18.15 -11.00 -2.75
CA SER A 286 -17.51 -12.22 -3.26
C SER A 286 -16.77 -13.00 -2.17
N LEU A 287 -16.06 -12.32 -1.26
CA LEU A 287 -15.45 -12.99 -0.09
C LEU A 287 -16.51 -13.68 0.78
N SER A 288 -17.62 -12.99 1.07
CA SER A 288 -18.73 -13.54 1.86
C SER A 288 -19.30 -14.80 1.21
N GLU A 289 -19.55 -14.76 -0.10
CA GLU A 289 -20.10 -15.90 -0.85
C GLU A 289 -19.13 -17.09 -0.86
N GLN A 290 -17.85 -16.86 -1.17
CA GLN A 290 -16.84 -17.92 -1.23
C GLN A 290 -16.62 -18.59 0.13
N LEU A 291 -16.68 -17.82 1.22
CA LEU A 291 -16.62 -18.38 2.57
C LEU A 291 -17.85 -19.20 2.93
N LYS A 292 -19.07 -18.78 2.54
CA LYS A 292 -20.29 -19.60 2.73
C LYS A 292 -20.19 -20.92 1.96
N GLN A 293 -19.71 -20.87 0.72
CA GLN A 293 -19.50 -22.08 -0.07
C GLN A 293 -18.45 -23.00 0.57
N SER A 294 -17.39 -22.44 1.15
CA SER A 294 -16.37 -23.20 1.88
C SER A 294 -16.94 -23.87 3.13
N GLU A 295 -17.74 -23.14 3.92
CA GLU A 295 -18.43 -23.69 5.09
C GLU A 295 -19.36 -24.87 4.72
N ILE A 296 -20.14 -24.74 3.64
CA ILE A 296 -21.01 -25.81 3.13
C ILE A 296 -20.20 -27.02 2.69
N ARG A 297 -19.14 -26.82 1.89
CA ARG A 297 -18.26 -27.91 1.43
C ARG A 297 -17.62 -28.65 2.61
N GLU A 298 -17.12 -27.93 3.60
CA GLU A 298 -16.54 -28.55 4.80
C GLU A 298 -17.58 -29.29 5.63
N THR A 299 -18.79 -28.75 5.78
CA THR A 299 -19.90 -29.40 6.51
C THR A 299 -20.34 -30.69 5.83
N ASN A 300 -20.37 -30.72 4.50
CA ASN A 300 -20.72 -31.91 3.73
C ASN A 300 -19.61 -32.98 3.73
N LEU A 301 -18.34 -32.56 3.75
CA LEU A 301 -17.17 -33.47 3.79
C LEU A 301 -16.92 -34.03 5.19
N LYS A 302 -17.21 -33.26 6.24
CA LYS A 302 -17.06 -33.66 7.64
C LYS A 302 -18.45 -33.74 8.24
N ALA A 303 -19.12 -34.89 8.14
CA ALA A 303 -20.47 -35.16 8.67
C ALA A 303 -20.68 -34.88 10.19
N LYS A 304 -19.68 -34.33 10.88
CA LYS A 304 -19.78 -33.63 12.17
C LYS A 304 -18.89 -32.39 12.13
N ALA A 305 -19.38 -31.28 11.58
CA ALA A 305 -18.72 -29.99 11.76
C ALA A 305 -18.74 -29.62 13.25
N ASN A 306 -17.56 -29.45 13.84
CA ASN A 306 -17.38 -29.06 15.23
C ASN A 306 -18.05 -27.68 15.43
N GLN A 307 -18.86 -27.50 16.48
CA GLN A 307 -19.60 -26.24 16.71
C GLN A 307 -18.70 -24.99 16.71
N LEU A 308 -17.41 -25.17 17.03
CA LEU A 308 -16.39 -24.13 17.01
C LEU A 308 -16.17 -23.58 15.58
N GLN A 309 -16.10 -24.44 14.56
CA GLN A 309 -15.89 -24.00 13.15
C GLN A 309 -17.08 -23.18 12.63
N LYS A 310 -18.31 -23.53 12.99
CA LYS A 310 -19.49 -22.74 12.62
C LYS A 310 -19.48 -21.34 13.25
N LYS A 311 -18.98 -21.23 14.50
CA LYS A 311 -18.82 -19.92 15.17
C LYS A 311 -17.75 -19.06 14.48
N ASP A 312 -16.72 -19.68 13.95
CA ASP A 312 -15.61 -19.03 13.26
C ASP A 312 -16.03 -18.41 11.92
N TYR A 313 -16.79 -19.17 11.11
CA TYR A 313 -17.41 -18.64 9.87
C TYR A 313 -18.45 -17.55 10.18
N ALA A 314 -19.30 -17.73 11.19
CA ALA A 314 -20.28 -16.70 11.56
C ALA A 314 -19.62 -15.37 11.99
N ALA A 315 -18.50 -15.43 12.72
CA ALA A 315 -17.78 -14.24 13.16
C ALA A 315 -17.19 -13.44 11.98
N ILE A 316 -16.57 -14.11 11.01
CA ILE A 316 -16.04 -13.42 9.83
C ILE A 316 -17.16 -12.90 8.93
N GLN A 317 -18.27 -13.63 8.80
CA GLN A 317 -19.44 -13.15 8.03
C GLN A 317 -20.04 -11.88 8.63
N LYS A 318 -20.15 -11.80 9.96
CA LYS A 318 -20.56 -10.58 10.65
C LYS A 318 -19.60 -9.43 10.37
N LEU A 319 -18.30 -9.66 10.45
CA LEU A 319 -17.28 -8.64 10.18
C LEU A 319 -17.34 -8.15 8.72
N LEU A 320 -17.55 -9.05 7.75
CA LEU A 320 -17.71 -8.69 6.34
C LEU A 320 -18.99 -7.88 6.12
N ALA A 321 -20.11 -8.25 6.73
CA ALA A 321 -21.36 -7.49 6.66
C ALA A 321 -21.20 -6.07 7.25
N GLU A 322 -20.60 -5.95 8.43
CA GLU A 322 -20.28 -4.64 9.04
C GLU A 322 -19.37 -3.81 8.14
N LYS A 323 -18.34 -4.43 7.53
CA LYS A 323 -17.42 -3.74 6.62
C LYS A 323 -18.12 -3.28 5.34
N ARG A 324 -19.01 -4.11 4.78
CA ARG A 324 -19.84 -3.78 3.62
C ARG A 324 -20.72 -2.56 3.90
N GLU A 325 -21.42 -2.55 5.02
CA GLU A 325 -22.24 -1.40 5.43
C GLU A 325 -21.38 -0.14 5.62
N GLN A 326 -20.20 -0.27 6.22
CA GLN A 326 -19.26 0.86 6.37
C GLN A 326 -18.75 1.41 5.03
N ILE A 327 -18.52 0.54 4.03
CA ILE A 327 -18.12 0.95 2.68
C ILE A 327 -19.23 1.75 2.01
N LEU A 328 -20.47 1.25 2.05
CA LEU A 328 -21.61 1.86 1.36
C LEU A 328 -22.12 3.13 2.04
N SER A 329 -22.01 3.22 3.37
CA SER A 329 -22.48 4.38 4.13
C SER A 329 -21.51 5.56 4.16
N ASP A 330 -20.36 5.47 3.49
CA ASP A 330 -19.26 6.47 3.52
C ASP A 330 -18.79 6.84 4.95
N LYS A 331 -19.13 6.01 5.96
CA LYS A 331 -18.72 6.23 7.36
C LYS A 331 -17.21 6.09 7.57
N GLN A 332 -16.49 5.57 6.57
CA GLN A 332 -15.02 5.52 6.54
C GLN A 332 -14.36 6.80 5.99
N GLY A 333 -15.14 7.75 5.44
CA GLY A 333 -14.70 8.95 4.71
C GLY A 333 -13.90 10.00 5.49
N LYS A 334 -12.85 9.59 6.21
CA LYS A 334 -11.85 10.49 6.79
C LYS A 334 -10.91 11.05 5.72
N ILE A 335 -10.74 10.33 4.61
CA ILE A 335 -9.93 10.73 3.46
C ILE A 335 -10.89 10.74 2.27
N LYS A 336 -11.20 11.92 1.75
CA LYS A 336 -12.03 12.09 0.56
C LYS A 336 -11.11 12.22 -0.65
N TYR A 337 -11.54 11.75 -1.81
CA TYR A 337 -10.91 11.99 -3.10
C TYR A 337 -11.98 12.11 -4.18
N ASP A 338 -11.71 12.85 -5.26
CA ASP A 338 -12.67 12.98 -6.38
C ASP A 338 -12.45 11.92 -7.47
N SER A 339 -11.18 11.61 -7.74
CA SER A 339 -10.76 10.81 -8.88
C SER A 339 -9.47 10.07 -8.59
N VAL A 340 -9.35 8.90 -9.20
CA VAL A 340 -8.17 8.06 -9.21
C VAL A 340 -7.85 7.68 -10.64
N ILE A 341 -6.59 7.83 -11.01
CA ILE A 341 -6.04 7.30 -12.26
C ILE A 341 -5.06 6.21 -11.88
N THR A 342 -5.26 5.00 -12.40
CA THR A 342 -4.36 3.88 -12.18
C THR A 342 -3.85 3.36 -13.52
N ASP A 343 -2.55 3.48 -13.77
CA ASP A 343 -1.90 2.84 -14.90
C ASP A 343 -1.27 1.51 -14.48
N PHE A 344 -1.66 0.43 -15.16
CA PHE A 344 -1.10 -0.90 -15.03
C PHE A 344 -0.11 -1.16 -16.17
N TYR A 345 1.11 -1.54 -15.81
CA TYR A 345 2.17 -1.88 -16.77
C TYR A 345 2.33 -3.40 -16.81
N LEU A 346 2.13 -4.01 -17.97
CA LEU A 346 2.10 -5.47 -18.14
C LEU A 346 3.12 -5.92 -19.20
N ASP A 347 3.73 -7.08 -19.02
CA ASP A 347 4.58 -7.72 -20.06
C ASP A 347 3.75 -8.34 -21.20
N ASP A 348 4.43 -8.96 -22.18
CA ASP A 348 3.79 -9.65 -23.32
C ASP A 348 2.89 -10.82 -22.90
N ARG A 349 3.11 -11.38 -21.70
CA ARG A 349 2.36 -12.49 -21.11
C ARG A 349 1.29 -12.04 -20.12
N GLY A 350 1.07 -10.72 -20.01
CA GLY A 350 0.08 -10.13 -19.10
C GLY A 350 0.47 -10.21 -17.63
N ARG A 351 1.75 -10.35 -17.29
CA ARG A 351 2.25 -10.22 -15.90
C ARG A 351 2.36 -8.75 -15.53
N LEU A 352 1.87 -8.39 -14.34
CA LEU A 352 1.92 -7.02 -13.83
C LEU A 352 3.34 -6.64 -13.40
N LEU A 353 3.96 -5.67 -14.05
CA LEU A 353 5.34 -5.23 -13.75
C LEU A 353 5.37 -4.00 -12.85
N ALA A 354 4.39 -3.10 -12.98
CA ALA A 354 4.27 -1.91 -12.16
C ALA A 354 2.83 -1.39 -12.13
N MET A 355 2.53 -0.56 -11.13
CA MET A 355 1.34 0.27 -11.06
C MET A 355 1.72 1.72 -10.78
N HIS A 356 1.00 2.64 -11.40
CA HIS A 356 1.10 4.07 -11.13
C HIS A 356 -0.26 4.63 -10.80
N GLU A 357 -0.45 5.06 -9.56
CA GLU A 357 -1.72 5.62 -9.10
C GLU A 357 -1.56 7.12 -8.85
N MET A 358 -2.51 7.89 -9.36
CA MET A 358 -2.62 9.31 -9.12
C MET A 358 -3.95 9.59 -8.42
N TYR A 359 -3.86 10.05 -7.18
CA TYR A 359 -5.02 10.43 -6.37
C TYR A 359 -5.12 11.94 -6.30
N ARG A 360 -6.34 12.44 -6.28
CA ARG A 360 -6.63 13.81 -5.88
C ARG A 360 -7.46 13.81 -4.61
N PHE A 361 -6.76 13.95 -3.48
CA PHE A 361 -7.37 13.96 -2.15
C PHE A 361 -8.00 15.31 -1.85
N ILE A 362 -9.16 15.28 -1.21
CA ILE A 362 -9.90 16.43 -0.69
C ILE A 362 -9.79 16.43 0.83
N PHE A 363 -9.30 17.53 1.38
CA PHE A 363 -9.17 17.76 2.81
C PHE A 363 -10.19 18.81 3.27
N ASP A 364 -11.46 18.43 3.36
CA ASP A 364 -12.47 19.26 4.02
C ASP A 364 -12.34 19.09 5.55
N ASN A 365 -12.09 20.19 6.27
CA ASN A 365 -12.05 20.29 7.74
C ASN A 365 -10.89 19.58 8.48
N SER A 366 -9.76 19.32 7.84
CA SER A 366 -8.56 18.87 8.57
C SER A 366 -7.81 20.06 9.21
N ARG A 367 -6.98 19.82 10.25
CA ARG A 367 -6.05 20.86 10.74
C ARG A 367 -5.11 21.37 9.63
N ILE A 368 -4.92 20.58 8.57
CA ILE A 368 -4.12 20.89 7.38
C ILE A 368 -4.85 21.91 6.48
N SER A 369 -6.18 21.80 6.32
CA SER A 369 -6.97 22.75 5.51
C SER A 369 -7.09 24.14 6.13
N ARG A 370 -6.73 24.30 7.41
CA ARG A 370 -6.60 25.62 8.07
C ARG A 370 -5.30 26.33 7.71
N VAL A 371 -4.30 25.61 7.20
CA VAL A 371 -2.95 26.11 6.86
C VAL A 371 -2.63 25.91 5.38
N HIS A 372 -3.61 25.53 4.55
CA HIS A 372 -3.46 25.42 3.10
C HIS A 372 -4.76 25.92 2.44
N ARG A 373 -4.69 27.01 1.65
CA ARG A 373 -5.87 27.54 0.91
C ARG A 373 -6.43 26.54 -0.12
N ASN A 374 -5.57 25.68 -0.68
CA ASN A 374 -6.00 24.59 -1.55
C ASN A 374 -6.48 23.40 -0.70
N LYS A 375 -7.76 23.08 -0.85
CA LYS A 375 -8.40 21.93 -0.20
C LYS A 375 -8.06 20.59 -0.85
N THR A 376 -7.26 20.60 -1.92
CA THR A 376 -6.89 19.39 -2.66
C THR A 376 -5.38 19.19 -2.71
N ILE A 377 -4.93 17.96 -2.50
CA ILE A 377 -3.53 17.56 -2.73
C ILE A 377 -3.54 16.40 -3.73
N ASN A 378 -2.72 16.53 -4.76
CA ASN A 378 -2.50 15.45 -5.70
C ASN A 378 -1.36 14.58 -5.18
N THR A 379 -1.47 13.27 -5.32
CA THR A 379 -0.39 12.35 -4.94
C THR A 379 -0.14 11.35 -6.04
N SER A 380 1.13 11.03 -6.27
CA SER A 380 1.55 10.00 -7.20
C SER A 380 2.19 8.86 -6.44
N LEU A 381 1.66 7.65 -6.60
CA LEU A 381 2.20 6.39 -6.08
C LEU A 381 2.72 5.57 -7.26
N TRP A 382 4.03 5.33 -7.32
CA TRP A 382 4.60 4.36 -8.25
C TRP A 382 5.04 3.12 -7.48
N ILE A 383 4.70 1.93 -7.97
CA ILE A 383 5.18 0.64 -7.43
C ILE A 383 5.63 -0.26 -8.57
N GLN A 384 6.81 -0.86 -8.45
CA GLN A 384 7.35 -1.86 -9.36
C GLN A 384 7.48 -3.20 -8.64
N PHE A 385 7.17 -4.28 -9.34
CA PHE A 385 7.23 -5.66 -8.85
C PHE A 385 8.45 -6.38 -9.43
N ASP A 386 9.24 -7.01 -8.56
CA ASP A 386 10.40 -7.83 -8.89
C ASP A 386 10.17 -9.28 -8.45
N TYR A 387 9.71 -10.10 -9.40
CA TYR A 387 9.27 -11.47 -9.13
C TYR A 387 10.44 -12.42 -8.88
N THR A 388 10.36 -13.17 -7.78
CA THR A 388 11.41 -14.10 -7.36
C THR A 388 10.83 -15.23 -6.52
N SER A 389 11.41 -16.42 -6.61
CA SER A 389 11.06 -17.54 -5.73
C SER A 389 11.56 -17.36 -4.29
N HIS A 390 12.45 -16.39 -4.06
CA HIS A 390 13.04 -16.10 -2.75
C HIS A 390 13.00 -14.59 -2.45
N PRO A 391 11.83 -14.05 -2.08
CA PRO A 391 11.72 -12.65 -1.66
C PRO A 391 12.65 -12.35 -0.47
N LYS A 392 13.24 -11.16 -0.48
CA LYS A 392 14.22 -10.72 0.51
C LYS A 392 13.52 -9.86 1.56
N PHE A 393 13.31 -10.44 2.73
CA PHE A 393 12.82 -9.74 3.91
C PHE A 393 13.98 -9.02 4.61
N THR A 394 13.74 -7.80 5.07
CA THR A 394 14.72 -6.97 5.78
C THR A 394 14.69 -7.21 7.29
N LEU A 395 13.53 -7.59 7.84
CA LEU A 395 13.36 -7.91 9.25
C LEU A 395 13.88 -9.32 9.58
N ASN A 396 15.03 -9.36 10.26
CA ASN A 396 15.65 -10.58 10.79
C ASN A 396 15.43 -10.68 12.30
N GLN A 397 14.21 -11.01 12.69
CA GLN A 397 13.87 -11.18 14.11
C GLN A 397 14.44 -12.49 14.68
N THR A 398 14.88 -12.41 15.93
CA THR A 398 15.28 -13.52 16.78
C THR A 398 14.69 -13.31 18.19
N PRO A 399 14.57 -14.35 19.02
CA PRO A 399 14.10 -14.19 20.40
C PRO A 399 14.95 -13.19 21.21
N GLU A 400 16.24 -13.13 20.94
CA GLU A 400 17.20 -12.26 21.63
C GLU A 400 16.97 -10.78 21.30
N ASN A 401 16.61 -10.46 20.06
CA ASN A 401 16.47 -9.08 19.55
C ASN A 401 15.01 -8.59 19.45
N THR A 402 14.05 -9.36 19.96
CA THR A 402 12.61 -9.04 19.88
C THR A 402 11.95 -8.90 21.25
N VAL A 403 11.10 -7.87 21.42
CA VAL A 403 10.15 -7.76 22.54
C VAL A 403 8.79 -8.30 22.09
N TYR A 404 8.30 -9.33 22.76
CA TYR A 404 6.97 -9.88 22.51
C TYR A 404 5.92 -9.18 23.38
N ARG A 405 4.90 -8.60 22.76
CA ARG A 405 3.73 -8.04 23.45
C ARG A 405 2.57 -9.02 23.35
N ASN A 406 2.08 -9.46 24.51
CA ASN A 406 0.83 -10.20 24.61
C ASN A 406 -0.35 -9.21 24.52
N ASN A 407 -1.46 -9.66 23.94
CA ASN A 407 -2.72 -8.94 24.06
C ASN A 407 -3.20 -9.13 25.50
N LYS A 408 -3.30 -8.05 26.27
CA LYS A 408 -4.11 -8.02 27.48
C LYS A 408 -5.54 -7.69 27.11
#